data_AF-A0A326GSF2-F1
#
_entry.id   AF-A0A326GSF2-F1
#
_cell.length_a   1.000
_cell.length_b   1.000
_cell.length_c   1.000
_cell.angle_alpha   90.00
_cell.angle_beta   90.00
_cell.angle_gamma   90.00
#
_symmetry.space_group_name_H-M   'P 1'
#
loop_
_entity.id
_entity.type
_entity.pdbx_description
1 polymer ?
#
loop_
_entity_poly.entity_id
_entity_poly.type
_entity_poly.pdbx_seq_one_letter_code
_entity_poly.pdbx_strand_id
1 'polypeptide(L)'
;MILPAPRGGGPCAAWWRGVSARVTVALRRDAPPPACGRSPSPRSGEEPQAGFSLIEAMVALAVLAIATVGLIGAVEQHIDSTRGVERRAIAMWVAENRLADLEVGTPEANGETVDMLGRQWSVGVNRTATSDPALDRVTITVAPVGEAAPMARLDGFLRKDAA
;
A
#
# COMPACT_ATOMS: atom_id res chain seq x y z
N MET A 1 -7.68 -2.43 50.60
CA MET A 1 -7.99 -3.71 49.93
C MET A 1 -7.08 -3.80 48.71
N ILE A 2 -6.01 -4.60 48.82
CA ILE A 2 -4.94 -4.74 47.82
C ILE A 2 -5.23 -6.02 47.04
N LEU A 3 -5.34 -5.93 45.71
CA LEU A 3 -5.32 -7.09 44.81
C LEU A 3 -3.89 -7.21 44.23
N PRO A 4 -3.30 -8.41 44.20
CA PRO A 4 -1.96 -8.62 43.64
C PRO A 4 -1.99 -8.72 42.11
N ALA A 5 -0.90 -8.24 41.50
CA ALA A 5 -0.64 -8.39 40.07
C ALA A 5 -0.40 -9.87 39.67
N PRO A 6 -0.85 -10.31 38.48
CA PRO A 6 -0.44 -11.60 37.95
C PRO A 6 1.01 -11.55 37.44
N ARG A 7 1.84 -12.45 37.96
CA ARG A 7 3.12 -12.84 37.36
C ARG A 7 2.83 -13.73 36.15
N GLY A 8 3.18 -13.26 34.96
CA GLY A 8 3.13 -14.04 33.73
C GLY A 8 4.17 -13.54 32.74
N GLY A 9 5.33 -14.20 32.73
CA GLY A 9 6.37 -14.00 31.71
C GLY A 9 5.95 -14.62 30.38
N GLY A 10 6.11 -13.86 29.30
CA GLY A 10 5.91 -14.29 27.91
C GLY A 10 6.69 -13.40 26.94
N PRO A 11 7.13 -13.92 25.79
CA PRO A 11 8.36 -13.48 25.11
C PRO A 11 8.13 -12.28 24.19
N CYS A 12 8.28 -11.07 24.72
CA CYS A 12 8.15 -9.85 23.91
C CYS A 12 9.44 -9.48 23.13
N ALA A 13 10.58 -10.09 23.45
CA ALA A 13 11.90 -9.63 23.00
C ALA A 13 12.56 -10.46 21.87
N ALA A 14 11.87 -11.42 21.26
CA ALA A 14 12.51 -12.38 20.34
C ALA A 14 12.51 -11.98 18.85
N TRP A 15 11.66 -11.03 18.40
CA TRP A 15 11.47 -10.79 16.97
C TRP A 15 12.28 -9.63 16.35
N TRP A 16 12.94 -8.78 17.15
CA TRP A 16 13.65 -7.58 16.65
C TRP A 16 15.16 -7.75 16.40
N ARG A 17 15.71 -8.96 16.46
CA ARG A 17 17.17 -9.18 16.26
C ARG A 17 17.65 -9.07 14.80
N GLY A 18 16.77 -8.78 13.83
CA GLY A 18 17.05 -8.95 12.40
C GLY A 18 17.56 -7.74 11.61
N VAL A 19 17.42 -6.49 12.07
CA VAL A 19 17.81 -5.32 11.24
C VAL A 19 18.42 -4.22 12.12
N SER A 20 19.73 -4.28 12.32
CA SER A 20 20.52 -3.15 12.84
C SER A 20 21.75 -2.97 11.98
N ALA A 21 21.58 -2.32 10.83
CA ALA A 21 22.70 -1.77 10.08
C ALA A 21 23.14 -0.47 10.76
N ARG A 22 24.13 -0.55 11.66
CA ARG A 22 24.88 0.63 12.09
C ARG A 22 25.93 0.95 11.02
N VAL A 23 25.63 1.88 10.12
CA VAL A 23 26.64 2.50 9.26
C VAL A 23 27.32 3.60 10.08
N THR A 24 28.54 3.35 10.56
CA THR A 24 29.36 4.36 11.25
C THR A 24 30.45 4.83 10.29
N VAL A 25 30.25 6.00 9.69
CA VAL A 25 31.30 6.70 8.92
C VAL A 25 32.20 7.42 9.93
N ALA A 26 33.41 6.90 10.14
CA ALA A 26 34.44 7.53 10.96
C ALA A 26 35.27 8.50 10.10
N LEU A 27 35.03 9.80 10.26
CA LEU A 27 35.87 10.86 9.68
C LEU A 27 37.16 10.98 10.51
N ARG A 28 38.30 10.60 9.93
CA ARG A 28 39.65 10.88 10.48
C ARG A 28 39.92 12.39 10.45
N ARG A 29 40.39 12.95 11.56
CA ARG A 29 41.10 14.25 11.59
C ARG A 29 42.60 14.00 11.67
N ASP A 30 43.35 14.79 10.88
CA ASP A 30 44.79 14.73 10.67
C ASP A 30 45.61 14.98 11.96
N ALA A 31 46.75 14.29 12.06
CA ALA A 31 47.78 14.52 13.08
C ALA A 31 49.18 14.70 12.40
N PRO A 32 50.07 15.54 12.97
CA PRO A 32 51.34 15.99 12.37
C PRO A 32 52.50 14.95 12.36
N PRO A 33 53.59 15.20 11.59
CA PRO A 33 54.60 14.19 11.20
C PRO A 33 55.65 13.81 12.29
N PRO A 34 56.45 12.73 12.05
CA PRO A 34 57.00 11.90 13.12
C PRO A 34 58.42 12.26 13.58
N ALA A 35 58.73 11.94 14.83
CA ALA A 35 60.10 11.83 15.31
C ALA A 35 60.66 10.42 14.99
N CYS A 36 61.80 10.37 14.31
CA CYS A 36 62.50 9.14 13.93
C CYS A 36 62.97 8.36 15.16
N GLY A 37 62.32 7.22 15.43
CA GLY A 37 62.86 6.12 16.22
C GLY A 37 62.74 4.83 15.42
N ARG A 38 63.87 4.26 14.97
CA ARG A 38 63.90 2.95 14.34
C ARG A 38 63.67 1.88 15.41
N SER A 39 62.54 1.19 15.32
CA SER A 39 62.33 -0.08 16.00
C SER A 39 61.94 -1.13 14.94
N PRO A 40 62.43 -2.38 15.03
CA PRO A 40 62.16 -3.40 14.02
C PRO A 40 60.66 -3.71 14.03
N SER A 41 60.05 -3.62 12.85
CA SER A 41 58.64 -3.91 12.62
C SER A 41 58.30 -5.36 13.04
N PRO A 42 57.37 -5.61 13.97
CA PRO A 42 56.58 -6.82 13.86
C PRO A 42 55.87 -6.68 12.51
N ARG A 43 56.08 -7.63 11.59
CA ARG A 43 55.22 -7.72 10.40
C ARG A 43 53.81 -7.78 10.98
N SER A 44 53.07 -6.70 10.81
CA SER A 44 51.63 -6.66 11.01
C SER A 44 51.12 -7.96 10.42
N GLY A 45 50.48 -8.79 11.23
CA GLY A 45 49.63 -9.83 10.67
C GLY A 45 48.75 -9.11 9.67
N GLU A 46 49.01 -9.32 8.39
CA GLU A 46 47.99 -9.19 7.39
C GLU A 46 46.89 -10.09 7.93
N GLU A 47 45.87 -9.47 8.52
CA GLU A 47 44.58 -10.10 8.75
C GLU A 47 44.30 -10.85 7.45
N PRO A 48 44.27 -12.19 7.47
CA PRO A 48 44.14 -12.95 6.24
C PRO A 48 42.82 -12.50 5.64
N GLN A 49 42.89 -11.80 4.51
CA GLN A 49 41.70 -11.46 3.73
C GLN A 49 41.12 -12.80 3.29
N ALA A 50 40.13 -13.27 4.05
CA ALA A 50 39.43 -14.50 3.74
C ALA A 50 38.76 -14.30 2.38
N GLY A 51 39.33 -14.93 1.35
CA GLY A 51 38.71 -14.98 0.03
C GLY A 51 37.41 -15.77 0.13
N PHE A 52 36.33 -15.24 -0.47
CA PHE A 52 35.05 -15.94 -0.58
C PHE A 52 35.23 -17.24 -1.36
N SER A 53 34.72 -18.34 -0.84
CA SER A 53 34.69 -19.61 -1.56
C SER A 53 33.66 -19.57 -2.68
N LEU A 54 33.90 -20.31 -3.77
CA LEU A 54 32.93 -20.48 -4.85
C LEU A 54 31.57 -20.98 -4.33
N ILE A 55 31.60 -21.94 -3.40
CA ILE A 55 30.37 -22.51 -2.82
C ILE A 55 29.59 -21.47 -1.99
N GLU A 56 30.28 -20.53 -1.35
CA GLU A 56 29.65 -19.49 -0.53
C GLU A 56 28.90 -18.48 -1.41
N ALA A 57 29.53 -18.04 -2.51
CA ALA A 57 28.87 -17.19 -3.50
C ALA A 57 27.66 -17.90 -4.13
N MET A 58 27.79 -19.19 -4.47
CA MET A 58 26.68 -19.96 -5.03
C MET A 58 25.52 -20.11 -4.04
N VAL A 59 25.82 -20.41 -2.77
CA VAL A 59 24.79 -20.50 -1.72
C VAL A 59 24.13 -19.15 -1.48
N ALA A 60 24.91 -18.06 -1.40
CA ALA A 60 24.38 -16.72 -1.22
C ALA A 60 23.44 -16.32 -2.37
N LEU A 61 23.85 -16.58 -3.62
CA LEU A 61 22.99 -16.34 -4.78
C LEU A 61 21.76 -17.24 -4.79
N ALA A 62 21.88 -18.51 -4.37
CA ALA A 62 20.73 -19.41 -4.28
C ALA A 62 19.70 -18.90 -3.26
N VAL A 63 20.14 -18.46 -2.08
CA VAL A 63 19.26 -17.85 -1.07
C VAL A 63 18.65 -16.53 -1.58
N LEU A 64 19.46 -15.68 -2.21
CA LEU A 64 18.98 -14.41 -2.80
C LEU A 64 17.91 -14.64 -3.86
N ALA A 65 18.12 -15.64 -4.73
CA ALA A 65 17.16 -15.99 -5.77
C ALA A 65 15.81 -16.42 -5.16
N ILE A 66 15.83 -17.27 -4.14
CA ILE A 66 14.61 -17.69 -3.42
C ILE A 66 13.93 -16.49 -2.75
N ALA A 67 14.70 -15.62 -2.08
CA ALA A 67 14.16 -14.44 -1.42
C ALA A 67 13.49 -13.48 -2.42
N THR A 68 14.05 -13.35 -3.62
CA THR A 68 13.54 -12.46 -4.68
C THR A 68 12.17 -12.93 -5.19
N VAL A 69 11.92 -14.24 -5.27
CA VAL A 69 10.60 -14.77 -5.64
C VAL A 69 9.52 -14.30 -4.65
N GLY A 70 9.83 -14.35 -3.34
CA GLY A 70 8.92 -13.83 -2.31
C GLY A 70 8.71 -12.32 -2.42
N LEU A 71 9.76 -11.56 -2.75
CA LEU A 71 9.68 -10.12 -2.96
C LEU A 71 8.80 -9.76 -4.16
N ILE A 72 8.91 -10.47 -5.28
CA ILE A 72 8.07 -10.25 -6.47
C ILE A 72 6.60 -10.43 -6.10
N GLY A 73 6.24 -11.52 -5.40
CA GLY A 73 4.86 -11.72 -4.94
C GLY A 73 4.35 -10.61 -4.03
N ALA A 74 5.19 -10.10 -3.13
CA ALA A 74 4.84 -8.95 -2.28
C ALA A 74 4.60 -7.67 -3.10
N VAL A 75 5.41 -7.43 -4.15
CA VAL A 75 5.24 -6.30 -5.06
C VAL A 75 3.97 -6.45 -5.91
N GLU A 76 3.67 -7.63 -6.43
CA GLU A 76 2.44 -7.91 -7.17
C GLU A 76 1.20 -7.64 -6.31
N GLN A 77 1.20 -8.12 -5.07
CA GLN A 77 0.12 -7.84 -4.11
C GLN A 77 -0.03 -6.33 -3.84
N HIS A 78 1.08 -5.59 -3.78
CA HIS A 78 1.05 -4.14 -3.61
C HIS A 78 0.45 -3.40 -4.83
N ILE A 79 0.80 -3.85 -6.04
CA ILE A 79 0.25 -3.32 -7.30
C ILE A 79 -1.26 -3.56 -7.35
N ASP A 80 -1.71 -4.77 -7.03
CA ASP A 80 -3.14 -5.11 -7.06
C ASP A 80 -3.94 -4.34 -6.02
N SER A 81 -3.37 -4.12 -4.84
CA SER A 81 -3.94 -3.24 -3.82
C SER A 81 -4.14 -1.81 -4.34
N THR A 82 -3.11 -1.25 -4.97
CA THR A 82 -3.13 0.12 -5.54
C THR A 82 -4.17 0.24 -6.64
N ARG A 83 -4.21 -0.72 -7.58
CA ARG A 83 -5.25 -0.80 -8.63
C ARG A 83 -6.65 -0.91 -8.03
N GLY A 84 -6.80 -1.62 -6.91
CA GLY A 84 -8.08 -1.74 -6.18
C GLY A 84 -8.57 -0.41 -5.60
N VAL A 85 -7.67 0.46 -5.16
CA VAL A 85 -8.01 1.81 -4.68
C VAL A 85 -8.36 2.72 -5.85
N GLU A 86 -7.55 2.70 -6.92
CA GLU A 86 -7.81 3.48 -8.13
C GLU A 86 -9.19 3.16 -8.74
N ARG A 87 -9.54 1.88 -8.86
CA ARG A 87 -10.85 1.45 -9.37
C ARG A 87 -12.01 1.99 -8.53
N ARG A 88 -11.87 2.04 -7.20
CA ARG A 88 -12.89 2.61 -6.30
C ARG A 88 -13.04 4.12 -6.48
N ALA A 89 -11.94 4.84 -6.63
CA ALA A 89 -11.98 6.27 -6.91
C ALA A 89 -12.71 6.57 -8.23
N ILE A 90 -12.43 5.80 -9.27
CA ILE A 90 -13.08 5.95 -10.57
C ILE A 90 -14.56 5.59 -10.51
N ALA A 91 -14.93 4.51 -9.81
CA ALA A 91 -16.33 4.16 -9.58
C ALA A 91 -17.08 5.28 -8.82
N MET A 92 -16.42 5.98 -7.89
CA MET A 92 -16.99 7.15 -7.21
C MET A 92 -17.22 8.31 -8.18
N TRP A 93 -16.25 8.63 -9.03
CA TRP A 93 -16.44 9.67 -10.06
C TRP A 93 -17.58 9.34 -11.04
N VAL A 94 -17.78 8.07 -11.40
CA VAL A 94 -18.95 7.65 -12.20
C VAL A 94 -20.25 7.92 -11.42
N ALA A 95 -20.27 7.63 -10.11
CA ALA A 95 -21.44 7.85 -9.28
C ALA A 95 -21.77 9.35 -9.14
N GLU A 96 -20.75 10.20 -8.97
CA GLU A 96 -20.86 11.66 -8.90
C GLU A 96 -21.40 12.24 -10.22
N ASN A 97 -20.83 11.83 -11.35
CA ASN A 97 -21.31 12.23 -12.68
C ASN A 97 -22.77 11.82 -12.86
N ARG A 98 -23.14 10.61 -12.43
CA ARG A 98 -24.53 10.15 -12.50
C ARG A 98 -25.47 10.97 -11.62
N LEU A 99 -25.03 11.38 -10.43
CA LEU A 99 -25.85 12.25 -9.59
C LEU A 99 -26.09 13.60 -10.28
N ALA A 100 -25.05 14.19 -10.86
CA ALA A 100 -25.14 15.43 -11.60
C ALA A 100 -26.07 15.31 -12.84
N ASP A 101 -25.97 14.21 -13.59
CA ASP A 101 -26.85 13.91 -14.72
C ASP A 101 -28.33 13.87 -14.28
N LEU A 102 -28.62 13.26 -13.12
CA LEU A 102 -29.97 13.18 -12.56
C LEU A 102 -30.48 14.53 -12.04
N GLU A 103 -29.60 15.40 -11.54
CA GLU A 103 -29.94 16.76 -11.09
C GLU A 103 -30.27 17.68 -12.26
N VAL A 104 -29.52 17.56 -13.36
CA VAL A 104 -29.70 18.39 -14.56
C VAL A 104 -30.77 17.83 -15.51
N GLY A 105 -31.06 16.53 -15.44
CA GLY A 105 -32.03 15.86 -16.30
C GLY A 105 -31.48 15.49 -17.69
N THR A 106 -30.22 15.10 -17.76
CA THR A 106 -29.58 14.70 -19.03
C THR A 106 -30.05 13.31 -19.48
N PRO A 107 -30.10 13.01 -20.80
CA PRO A 107 -30.45 11.67 -21.30
C PRO A 107 -29.58 10.54 -20.70
N GLU A 108 -28.32 10.85 -20.44
CA GLU A 108 -27.30 9.98 -19.86
C GLU A 108 -27.73 9.43 -18.50
N ALA A 109 -28.55 10.18 -17.75
CA ALA A 109 -29.07 9.81 -16.43
C ALA A 109 -29.81 8.46 -16.42
N ASN A 110 -30.38 8.05 -17.57
CA ASN A 110 -31.15 6.81 -17.71
C ASN A 110 -30.31 5.60 -18.17
N GLY A 111 -29.05 5.80 -18.55
CA GLY A 111 -28.21 4.69 -19.04
C GLY A 111 -27.75 3.76 -17.92
N GLU A 112 -27.94 2.46 -18.06
CA GLU A 112 -27.49 1.48 -17.05
C GLU A 112 -25.97 1.23 -17.08
N THR A 113 -25.30 1.69 -18.15
CA THR A 113 -23.89 1.45 -18.41
C THR A 113 -23.18 2.72 -18.83
N VAL A 114 -21.95 2.93 -18.36
CA VAL A 114 -21.09 4.08 -18.69
C VAL A 114 -19.68 3.61 -18.97
N ASP A 115 -19.07 4.08 -20.06
CA ASP A 115 -17.64 3.92 -20.32
C ASP A 115 -16.86 5.11 -19.77
N MET A 116 -15.90 4.83 -18.88
CA MET A 116 -15.04 5.85 -18.30
C MET A 116 -13.65 5.31 -18.01
N LEU A 117 -12.63 6.06 -18.45
CA LEU A 117 -11.20 5.71 -18.30
C LEU A 117 -10.86 4.33 -18.87
N GLY A 118 -11.43 4.03 -20.05
CA GLY A 118 -11.19 2.78 -20.78
C GLY A 118 -11.81 1.54 -20.14
N ARG A 119 -12.81 1.71 -19.25
CA ARG A 119 -13.53 0.64 -18.59
C ARG A 119 -15.03 0.89 -18.61
N GLN A 120 -15.78 -0.20 -18.71
CA GLN A 120 -17.23 -0.19 -18.72
C GLN A 120 -17.76 -0.43 -17.29
N TRP A 121 -18.68 0.41 -16.86
CA TRP A 121 -19.27 0.41 -15.52
C TRP A 121 -20.77 0.21 -15.60
N SER A 122 -21.32 -0.67 -14.78
CA SER A 122 -22.77 -0.76 -14.54
C SER A 122 -23.17 0.18 -13.42
N VAL A 123 -24.22 0.98 -13.65
CA VAL A 123 -24.72 2.01 -12.75
C VAL A 123 -26.15 1.68 -12.36
N GLY A 124 -26.37 1.43 -11.08
CA GLY A 124 -27.70 1.25 -10.50
C GLY A 124 -28.14 2.53 -9.80
N VAL A 125 -29.39 2.94 -10.04
CA VAL A 125 -30.01 4.11 -9.39
C VAL A 125 -31.26 3.63 -8.67
N ASN A 126 -31.30 3.80 -7.35
CA ASN A 126 -32.47 3.49 -6.55
C ASN A 126 -33.03 4.78 -5.93
N ARG A 127 -34.28 5.14 -6.26
CA ARG A 127 -34.96 6.30 -5.67
C ARG A 127 -35.91 5.84 -4.56
N THR A 128 -35.88 6.50 -3.42
CA THR A 128 -36.73 6.21 -2.27
C THR A 128 -37.36 7.50 -1.76
N ALA A 129 -38.67 7.49 -1.56
CA ALA A 129 -39.39 8.64 -1.01
C ALA A 129 -38.88 8.99 0.38
N THR A 130 -38.75 10.28 0.66
CA THR A 130 -38.40 10.79 1.99
C THR A 130 -39.65 11.25 2.74
N SER A 131 -39.48 11.64 4.01
CA SER A 131 -40.54 12.28 4.79
C SER A 131 -40.94 13.67 4.25
N ASP A 132 -40.04 14.34 3.52
CA ASP A 132 -40.36 15.57 2.81
C ASP A 132 -41.01 15.22 1.45
N PRO A 133 -42.26 15.61 1.20
CA PRO A 133 -42.94 15.29 -0.05
C PRO A 133 -42.23 15.87 -1.28
N ALA A 134 -41.45 16.94 -1.15
CA ALA A 134 -40.72 17.57 -2.24
C ALA A 134 -39.40 16.87 -2.60
N LEU A 135 -38.90 15.93 -1.77
CA LEU A 135 -37.58 15.31 -1.94
C LEU A 135 -37.65 13.78 -2.06
N ASP A 136 -36.86 13.25 -2.99
CA ASP A 136 -36.49 11.84 -3.07
C ASP A 136 -35.03 11.64 -2.67
N ARG A 137 -34.75 10.60 -1.87
CA ARG A 137 -33.39 10.12 -1.67
C ARG A 137 -33.03 9.24 -2.85
N VAL A 138 -31.85 9.44 -3.42
CA VAL A 138 -31.32 8.63 -4.49
C VAL A 138 -30.04 7.96 -4.02
N THR A 139 -29.99 6.64 -4.14
CA THR A 139 -28.78 5.85 -3.91
C THR A 139 -28.27 5.36 -5.25
N ILE A 140 -27.05 5.78 -5.60
CA ILE A 140 -26.34 5.37 -6.80
C ILE A 140 -25.31 4.33 -6.40
N THR A 141 -25.28 3.21 -7.10
CA THR A 141 -24.28 2.14 -6.91
C THR A 141 -23.57 1.88 -8.22
N VAL A 142 -22.25 1.78 -8.17
CA VAL A 142 -21.42 1.55 -9.35
C VAL A 142 -20.59 0.30 -9.16
N ALA A 143 -20.63 -0.59 -10.15
CA ALA A 143 -19.83 -1.81 -10.22
C ALA A 143 -19.22 -1.96 -11.61
N PRO A 144 -18.08 -2.65 -11.75
CA PRO A 144 -17.63 -3.12 -13.06
C PRO A 144 -18.70 -4.00 -13.71
N VAL A 145 -18.85 -3.90 -15.03
CA VAL A 145 -19.80 -4.76 -15.74
C VAL A 145 -19.46 -6.24 -15.53
N GLY A 146 -20.47 -7.03 -15.15
CA GLY A 146 -20.31 -8.45 -14.83
C GLY A 146 -20.05 -8.75 -13.35
N GLU A 147 -19.84 -7.73 -12.52
CA GLU A 147 -19.69 -7.88 -11.06
C GLU A 147 -20.95 -7.41 -10.33
N ALA A 148 -21.44 -8.21 -9.38
CA ALA A 148 -22.62 -7.85 -8.58
C ALA A 148 -22.30 -6.93 -7.40
N ALA A 149 -21.05 -6.93 -6.92
CA ALA A 149 -20.64 -6.16 -5.76
C ALA A 149 -20.30 -4.71 -6.17
N PRO A 150 -20.99 -3.69 -5.63
CA PRO A 150 -20.67 -2.31 -5.95
C PRO A 150 -19.31 -1.92 -5.37
N MET A 151 -18.48 -1.29 -6.19
CA MET A 151 -17.20 -0.70 -5.77
C MET A 151 -17.38 0.68 -5.15
N ALA A 152 -18.44 1.40 -5.56
CA ALA A 152 -18.81 2.69 -4.98
C ALA A 152 -20.32 2.78 -4.75
N ARG A 153 -20.69 3.55 -3.72
CA ARG A 153 -22.07 3.94 -3.43
C ARG A 153 -22.08 5.42 -3.06
N LEU A 154 -22.99 6.17 -3.68
CA LEU A 154 -23.24 7.58 -3.40
C LEU A 154 -24.71 7.76 -3.06
N ASP A 155 -24.99 8.49 -1.98
CA ASP A 155 -26.34 8.89 -1.59
C ASP A 155 -26.52 10.39 -1.85
N GLY A 156 -27.62 10.76 -2.48
CA GLY A 156 -28.01 12.14 -2.77
C GLY A 156 -29.50 12.38 -2.54
N PHE A 157 -29.93 13.62 -2.71
CA PHE A 157 -31.34 14.02 -2.61
C PHE A 157 -31.72 14.86 -3.82
N LEU A 158 -32.81 14.48 -4.49
CA LEU A 158 -33.34 15.16 -5.66
C LEU A 158 -34.71 15.74 -5.35
N ARG A 159 -35.02 16.88 -5.96
CA ARG A 159 -36.33 17.51 -5.87
C ARG A 159 -37.30 16.85 -6.86
N LYS A 160 -38.53 16.55 -6.43
CA LYS A 160 -39.53 15.83 -7.26
C LYS A 160 -40.17 16.69 -8.35
N ASP A 161 -40.09 18.01 -8.21
CA ASP A 161 -40.68 19.03 -9.09
C ASP A 161 -39.75 19.43 -10.27
N ALA A 162 -38.57 18.81 -10.39
CA ALA A 162 -37.61 19.08 -11.46
C ALA A 162 -37.85 18.25 -12.74
N ALA A 163 -39.04 17.64 -12.89
CA ALA A 163 -39.42 16.82 -14.04
C ALA A 163 -40.36 17.57 -15.00
#